data_AF-A0A969BWX9-F1
#
_entry.id   AF-A0A969BWX9-F1
#
_cell.length_a   1.000
_cell.length_b   1.000
_cell.length_c   1.000
_cell.angle_alpha   90.00
_cell.angle_beta   90.00
_cell.angle_gamma   90.00
#
_symmetry.space_group_name_H-M   'P 1'
#
loop_
_entity.id
_entity.type
_entity.pdbx_description
1 polymer ?
#
loop_
_entity_poly.entity_id
_entity_poly.type
_entity_poly.pdbx_seq_one_letter_code
_entity_poly.pdbx_strand_id
1 'polypeptide(L)'
;MEVAPEMNAWLNMTPVDYASRAIVHLSKQVSTFGQCFHVVNPVAIPWNYLLHEIRMAGYPLQNIAPADWTSLLIDWPNHWENALMPIRGLFTEVIPESGMTYLEAFLYTANAFDCQNILIGLEGSGIDCPTVDARLMRTYFNAFQRSGFLPASQLDQQQLVRKPMISAIPSIANAETVLSLPV
;
A
#
# COMPACT_ATOMS: atom_id res chain seq x y z
N MET A 1 -16.04 3.01 -8.05
CA MET A 1 -15.41 2.87 -9.37
C MET A 1 -14.25 1.89 -9.22
N GLU A 2 -14.21 0.80 -10.00
CA GLU A 2 -13.18 -0.25 -9.91
C GLU A 2 -12.21 -0.19 -11.10
N VAL A 3 -11.83 1.02 -11.52
CA VAL A 3 -10.91 1.27 -12.64
C VAL A 3 -9.73 2.15 -12.23
N ALA A 4 -8.60 1.96 -12.88
CA ALA A 4 -7.39 2.77 -12.74
C ALA A 4 -6.86 3.21 -14.12
N PRO A 5 -6.21 4.38 -14.21
CA PRO A 5 -5.60 4.83 -15.45
C PRO A 5 -4.35 4.01 -15.75
N GLU A 6 -4.23 3.53 -16.98
CA GLU A 6 -3.01 2.89 -17.46
C GLU A 6 -1.96 3.96 -17.78
N MET A 7 -0.87 3.97 -17.01
CA MET A 7 0.20 4.96 -17.16
C MET A 7 1.55 4.29 -17.31
N ASN A 8 2.34 4.76 -18.27
CA ASN A 8 3.76 4.41 -18.39
C ASN A 8 4.58 5.32 -17.47
N ALA A 9 4.49 5.07 -16.17
CA ALA A 9 5.09 5.90 -15.14
C ALA A 9 5.72 5.04 -14.04
N TRP A 10 6.52 5.68 -13.20
CA TRP A 10 7.18 5.07 -12.06
C TRP A 10 6.69 5.72 -10.76
N LEU A 11 6.76 4.98 -9.67
CA LEU A 11 6.34 5.40 -8.34
C LEU A 11 7.47 5.14 -7.36
N ASN A 12 7.91 6.19 -6.66
CA ASN A 12 8.86 6.06 -5.56
C ASN A 12 8.08 5.87 -4.26
N MET A 13 8.28 4.75 -3.57
CA MET A 13 7.64 4.47 -2.27
C MET A 13 8.72 4.27 -1.22
N THR A 14 8.80 5.19 -0.27
CA THR A 14 9.81 5.16 0.81
C THR A 14 9.16 4.72 2.12
N PRO A 15 9.50 3.53 2.66
CA PRO A 15 8.98 3.09 3.95
C PRO A 15 9.37 4.06 5.09
N VAL A 16 8.42 4.35 5.97
CA VAL A 16 8.58 5.38 7.01
C VAL A 16 9.59 4.98 8.09
N ASP A 17 9.76 3.68 8.34
CA ASP A 17 10.75 3.12 9.26
C ASP A 17 12.18 3.32 8.75
N TYR A 18 12.41 3.14 7.44
CA TYR A 18 13.67 3.53 6.80
C TYR A 18 13.91 5.04 6.91
N ALA A 19 12.94 5.85 6.47
CA ALA A 19 13.08 7.30 6.43
C ALA A 19 13.38 7.89 7.81
N SER A 20 12.61 7.49 8.83
CA SER A 20 12.78 7.96 10.21
C SER A 20 14.13 7.53 10.81
N ARG A 21 14.55 6.28 10.63
CA ARG A 21 15.87 5.81 11.08
C ARG A 21 17.00 6.59 10.40
N ALA A 22 16.90 6.82 9.09
CA ALA A 22 17.89 7.55 8.35
C ALA A 22 18.02 9.01 8.83
N ILE A 23 16.90 9.71 8.99
CA ILE A 23 16.88 11.10 9.48
C ILE A 23 17.52 11.19 10.88
N VAL A 24 17.13 10.30 11.80
CA VAL A 24 17.68 10.28 13.17
C VAL A 24 19.16 9.93 13.19
N HIS A 25 19.61 9.03 12.31
CA HIS A 25 21.02 8.66 12.21
C HIS A 25 21.87 9.80 11.66
N LEU A 26 21.49 10.37 10.51
CA LEU A 26 22.22 11.43 9.83
C LEU A 26 22.31 12.72 10.66
N SER A 27 21.24 13.09 11.37
CA SER A 27 21.19 14.30 12.20
C SER A 27 22.16 14.27 13.40
N LYS A 28 22.68 13.10 13.78
CA LYS A 28 23.65 12.94 14.87
C LYS A 28 25.10 12.99 14.41
N GLN A 29 25.35 13.04 13.11
CA GLN A 29 26.68 13.06 12.55
C GLN A 29 27.13 14.51 12.31
N VAL A 30 28.25 14.93 12.91
CA VAL A 30 28.78 16.29 12.68
C VAL A 30 29.18 16.49 11.21
N SER A 31 29.61 15.41 10.53
CA SER A 31 30.01 15.42 9.12
C SER A 31 28.88 15.72 8.14
N THR A 32 27.61 15.55 8.53
CA THR A 32 26.44 15.80 7.67
C THR A 32 25.93 17.24 7.77
N PHE A 33 26.52 18.07 8.65
CA PHE A 33 26.09 19.45 8.83
C PHE A 33 26.23 20.27 7.54
N GLY A 34 25.18 20.98 7.16
CA GLY A 34 25.13 21.77 5.92
C GLY A 34 24.91 20.95 4.65
N GLN A 35 24.74 19.63 4.74
CA GLN A 35 24.41 18.77 3.60
C GLN A 35 22.89 18.65 3.39
N CYS A 36 22.50 18.30 2.16
CA CYS A 36 21.13 17.98 1.79
C CYS A 36 21.02 16.49 1.43
N PHE A 37 19.92 15.86 1.83
CA PHE A 37 19.66 14.44 1.61
C PHE A 37 18.27 14.25 1.00
N HIS A 38 18.19 13.52 -0.11
CA HIS A 38 16.92 13.02 -0.62
C HIS A 38 16.60 11.69 0.07
N VAL A 39 15.60 11.71 0.94
CA VAL A 39 15.12 10.50 1.64
C VAL A 39 14.10 9.80 0.75
N VAL A 40 14.61 9.12 -0.28
CA VAL A 40 13.82 8.40 -1.28
C VAL A 40 14.23 6.93 -1.34
N ASN A 41 13.36 6.07 -1.86
CA ASN A 41 13.72 4.70 -2.14
C ASN A 41 14.68 4.66 -3.34
N PRO A 42 15.84 3.99 -3.25
CA PRO A 42 16.77 3.87 -4.38
C PRO A 42 16.16 3.17 -5.61
N VAL A 43 15.09 2.40 -5.42
CA VAL A 43 14.42 1.66 -6.49
C VAL A 43 12.94 2.08 -6.55
N ALA A 44 12.59 2.82 -7.60
CA ALA A 44 11.20 3.07 -7.95
C ALA A 44 10.55 1.80 -8.55
N ILE A 45 9.23 1.69 -8.44
CA ILE A 45 8.46 0.61 -9.06
C ILE A 45 7.63 1.13 -10.24
N PRO A 46 7.33 0.31 -11.25
CA PRO A 46 6.38 0.70 -12.29
C PRO A 46 4.98 0.93 -11.69
N TRP A 47 4.25 1.94 -12.18
CA TRP A 47 2.86 2.18 -11.80
C TRP A 47 1.99 0.92 -11.97
N ASN A 48 2.18 0.22 -13.09
CA ASN A 48 1.43 -1.00 -13.40
C ASN A 48 1.74 -2.16 -12.43
N TYR A 49 2.89 -2.14 -11.75
CA TYR A 49 3.20 -3.10 -10.69
C TYR A 49 2.32 -2.84 -9.46
N LEU A 50 2.13 -1.59 -9.04
CA LEU A 50 1.17 -1.26 -7.97
C LEU A 50 -0.24 -1.77 -8.31
N LEU A 51 -0.72 -1.53 -9.55
CA LEU A 51 -2.04 -1.99 -9.98
C LEU A 51 -2.14 -3.53 -9.98
N HIS A 52 -1.06 -4.22 -10.34
CA HIS A 52 -0.97 -5.68 -10.23
C HIS A 52 -1.09 -6.14 -8.78
N GLU A 53 -0.35 -5.54 -7.86
CA GLU A 53 -0.37 -5.90 -6.44
C GLU A 53 -1.74 -5.65 -5.79
N ILE A 54 -2.46 -4.59 -6.18
CA ILE A 54 -3.85 -4.36 -5.74
C ILE A 54 -4.77 -5.52 -6.17
N ARG A 55 -4.64 -5.99 -7.41
CA ARG A 55 -5.41 -7.16 -7.90
C ARG A 55 -5.02 -8.43 -7.16
N MET A 56 -3.72 -8.64 -6.91
CA MET A 56 -3.24 -9.81 -6.16
C MET A 56 -3.69 -9.80 -4.70
N ALA A 57 -3.96 -8.62 -4.13
CA ALA A 57 -4.60 -8.47 -2.82
C ALA A 57 -6.12 -8.77 -2.83
N GLY A 58 -6.70 -9.09 -3.98
CA GLY A 58 -8.11 -9.51 -4.11
C GLY A 58 -9.09 -8.36 -4.31
N TYR A 59 -8.62 -7.19 -4.75
CA TYR A 59 -9.46 -6.06 -5.12
C TYR A 59 -9.62 -6.01 -6.65
N PRO A 60 -10.86 -6.01 -7.18
CA PRO A 60 -11.09 -5.86 -8.60
C PRO A 60 -10.62 -4.49 -9.08
N LEU A 61 -9.77 -4.47 -10.11
CA LEU A 61 -9.25 -3.24 -10.67
C LEU A 61 -8.93 -3.42 -12.15
N GLN A 62 -9.70 -2.74 -13.00
CA GLN A 62 -9.50 -2.74 -14.44
C GLN A 62 -8.68 -1.52 -14.87
N ASN A 63 -7.73 -1.74 -15.77
CA ASN A 63 -6.97 -0.67 -16.41
C ASN A 63 -7.80 -0.11 -17.58
N ILE A 64 -7.84 1.22 -17.71
CA ILE A 64 -8.45 1.93 -18.85
C ILE A 64 -7.53 3.06 -19.32
N ALA A 65 -7.81 3.64 -20.48
CA ALA A 65 -7.03 4.75 -20.99
C ALA A 65 -7.09 5.96 -20.03
N PRO A 66 -5.99 6.70 -19.82
CA PRO A 66 -5.96 7.87 -18.92
C PRO A 66 -7.06 8.89 -19.21
N ALA A 67 -7.32 9.19 -20.48
CA ALA A 67 -8.37 10.13 -20.88
C ALA A 67 -9.77 9.65 -20.45
N ASP A 68 -10.08 8.36 -20.64
CA ASP A 68 -11.35 7.78 -20.22
C ASP A 68 -11.50 7.81 -18.70
N TRP A 69 -10.43 7.50 -17.96
CA TRP A 69 -10.42 7.56 -16.51
C TRP A 69 -10.65 8.97 -15.98
N THR A 70 -10.01 9.97 -16.57
CA THR A 70 -10.18 11.38 -16.23
C THR A 70 -11.60 11.85 -16.54
N SER A 71 -12.17 11.49 -17.70
CA SER A 71 -13.57 11.80 -18.03
C SER A 71 -14.55 11.18 -17.04
N LEU A 72 -14.36 9.90 -16.67
CA LEU A 72 -15.18 9.24 -15.65
C LEU A 72 -15.10 9.94 -14.30
N LEU A 73 -13.94 10.50 -13.95
CA LEU A 73 -13.78 11.25 -12.71
C LEU A 73 -14.48 12.62 -12.76
N ILE A 74 -14.42 13.31 -13.90
CA ILE A 74 -15.06 14.62 -14.10
C ILE A 74 -16.58 14.49 -14.07
N ASP A 75 -17.12 13.51 -14.80
CA ASP A 75 -18.56 13.36 -15.03
C ASP A 75 -19.27 12.55 -13.93
N TRP A 76 -18.58 12.22 -12.83
CA TRP A 76 -19.12 11.35 -11.78
C TRP A 76 -20.36 11.96 -11.10
N PRO A 77 -21.57 11.35 -11.23
CA PRO A 77 -22.83 12.00 -10.86
C PRO A 77 -23.11 12.09 -9.35
N ASN A 78 -22.38 11.32 -8.52
CA ASN A 78 -22.55 11.27 -7.05
C ASN A 78 -21.22 11.51 -6.32
N HIS A 79 -20.85 12.77 -6.10
CA HIS A 79 -19.53 13.12 -5.57
C HIS A 79 -19.20 12.56 -4.16
N TRP A 80 -20.18 12.09 -3.40
CA TRP A 80 -19.95 11.52 -2.06
C TRP A 80 -19.66 10.02 -2.07
N GLU A 81 -19.96 9.31 -3.17
CA GLU A 81 -19.72 7.86 -3.31
C GLU A 81 -18.29 7.52 -3.74
N ASN A 82 -17.56 8.51 -4.26
CA ASN A 82 -16.22 8.33 -4.77
C ASN A 82 -15.21 9.06 -3.88
N ALA A 83 -14.34 8.27 -3.23
CA ALA A 83 -13.31 8.76 -2.31
C ALA A 83 -12.31 9.75 -2.96
N LEU A 84 -12.21 9.78 -4.29
CA LEU A 84 -11.34 10.71 -5.01
C LEU A 84 -11.93 12.12 -5.17
N MET A 85 -13.21 12.31 -4.94
CA MET A 85 -13.89 13.58 -5.23
C MET A 85 -13.32 14.79 -4.47
N PRO A 86 -12.98 14.70 -3.17
CA PRO A 86 -12.35 15.80 -2.45
C PRO A 86 -10.98 16.21 -3.01
N ILE A 87 -10.31 15.30 -3.73
CA ILE A 87 -8.96 15.49 -4.27
C ILE A 87 -8.94 15.41 -5.80
N ARG A 88 -10.10 15.54 -6.46
CA ARG A 88 -10.23 15.37 -7.93
C ARG A 88 -9.29 16.28 -8.72
N GLY A 89 -9.04 17.50 -8.22
CA GLY A 89 -8.15 18.47 -8.87
C GLY A 89 -6.74 17.93 -9.07
N LEU A 90 -6.25 17.04 -8.19
CA LEU A 90 -4.94 16.41 -8.34
C LEU A 90 -4.83 15.55 -9.61
N PHE A 91 -5.96 15.12 -10.14
CA PHE A 91 -6.07 14.22 -11.27
C PHE A 91 -6.54 14.90 -12.55
N THR A 92 -7.24 16.04 -12.44
CA THR A 92 -7.93 16.69 -13.56
C THR A 92 -7.35 18.05 -13.91
N GLU A 93 -6.77 18.77 -12.95
CA GLU A 93 -6.19 20.09 -13.20
C GLU A 93 -4.78 19.97 -13.74
N VAL A 94 -4.50 20.74 -14.79
CA VAL A 94 -3.21 20.76 -15.47
C VAL A 94 -2.41 21.96 -14.98
N ILE A 95 -1.16 21.71 -14.58
CA ILE A 95 -0.20 22.74 -14.20
C ILE A 95 0.24 23.46 -15.49
N PRO A 96 -0.01 24.78 -15.64
CA PRO A 96 0.24 25.49 -16.89
C PRO A 96 1.68 25.40 -17.41
N GLU A 97 2.66 25.38 -16.52
CA GLU A 97 4.09 25.40 -16.88
C GLU A 97 4.58 24.05 -17.41
N SER A 98 4.06 22.94 -16.90
CA SER A 98 4.50 21.59 -17.29
C SER A 98 3.56 20.92 -18.30
N GLY A 99 2.30 21.35 -18.38
CA GLY A 99 1.25 20.66 -19.12
C GLY A 99 0.86 19.31 -18.51
N MET A 100 1.30 19.03 -17.27
CA MET A 100 0.99 17.79 -16.54
C MET A 100 -0.07 18.04 -15.48
N THR A 101 -0.87 17.03 -15.18
CA THR A 101 -1.65 16.98 -13.93
C THR A 101 -0.73 16.88 -12.71
N TYR A 102 -1.25 17.18 -11.51
CA TYR A 102 -0.47 17.00 -10.28
C TYR A 102 -0.04 15.55 -10.06
N LEU A 103 -0.87 14.57 -10.41
CA LEU A 103 -0.51 13.15 -10.36
C LEU A 103 0.67 12.85 -11.30
N GLU A 104 0.61 13.31 -12.54
CA GLU A 104 1.68 13.09 -13.52
C GLU A 104 2.98 13.77 -13.08
N ALA A 105 2.91 15.01 -12.57
CA ALA A 105 4.06 15.71 -12.03
C ALA A 105 4.67 14.98 -10.83
N PHE A 106 3.85 14.41 -9.95
CA PHE A 106 4.32 13.57 -8.84
C PHE A 106 5.02 12.31 -9.35
N LEU A 107 4.42 11.57 -10.29
CA LEU A 107 5.00 10.35 -10.85
C LEU A 107 6.29 10.63 -11.63
N TYR A 108 6.41 11.80 -12.27
CA TYR A 108 7.64 12.24 -12.92
C TYR A 108 8.80 12.35 -11.93
N THR A 109 8.54 12.69 -10.67
CA THR A 109 9.58 12.83 -9.63
C THR A 109 10.18 11.50 -9.18
N ALA A 110 9.54 10.36 -9.51
CA ALA A 110 9.95 9.05 -9.01
C ALA A 110 11.41 8.67 -9.36
N ASN A 111 11.95 9.24 -10.44
CA ASN A 111 13.33 9.06 -10.89
C ASN A 111 14.09 10.39 -11.00
N ALA A 112 13.56 11.48 -10.44
CA ALA A 112 14.15 12.82 -10.58
C ALA A 112 15.27 13.10 -9.58
N PHE A 113 15.39 12.28 -8.52
CA PHE A 113 16.31 12.51 -7.42
C PHE A 113 17.32 11.36 -7.30
N ASP A 114 18.60 11.70 -7.26
CA ASP A 114 19.61 10.77 -6.76
C ASP A 114 19.52 10.67 -5.23
N CYS A 115 20.03 9.58 -4.66
CA CYS A 115 20.09 9.36 -3.22
C CYS A 115 21.54 9.12 -2.74
N GLN A 116 22.54 9.65 -3.44
CA GLN A 116 23.94 9.30 -3.16
C GLN A 116 24.39 9.75 -1.76
N ASN A 117 24.02 10.98 -1.36
CA ASN A 117 24.40 11.51 -0.03
C ASN A 117 23.85 10.64 1.11
N ILE A 118 22.60 10.17 0.99
CA ILE A 118 22.01 9.33 2.04
C ILE A 118 22.63 7.94 2.05
N LEU A 119 22.93 7.36 0.89
CA LEU A 119 23.62 6.06 0.82
C LEU A 119 25.00 6.12 1.48
N ILE A 120 25.77 7.18 1.22
CA ILE A 120 27.07 7.40 1.86
C ILE A 120 26.91 7.63 3.36
N GLY A 121 25.98 8.50 3.77
CA GLY A 121 25.78 8.85 5.18
C GLY A 121 25.23 7.71 6.05
N LEU A 122 24.64 6.68 5.42
CA LEU A 122 24.15 5.47 6.10
C LEU A 122 25.13 4.30 6.03
N GLU A 123 26.30 4.45 5.41
CA GLU A 123 27.28 3.38 5.30
C GLU A 123 27.69 2.86 6.69
N GLY A 124 27.67 1.53 6.87
CA GLY A 124 27.99 0.88 8.15
C GLY A 124 26.92 1.02 9.25
N SER A 125 25.80 1.71 9.00
CA SER A 125 24.73 1.91 10.01
C SER A 125 23.77 0.72 10.17
N GLY A 126 23.74 -0.19 9.19
CA GLY A 126 22.71 -1.24 9.07
C GLY A 126 21.30 -0.68 8.78
N ILE A 127 21.20 0.56 8.28
CA ILE A 127 19.95 1.19 7.85
C ILE A 127 19.83 1.06 6.33
N ASP A 128 19.12 0.03 5.89
CA ASP A 128 18.82 -0.20 4.47
C ASP A 128 17.36 0.14 4.13
N CYS A 129 17.15 0.65 2.92
CA CYS A 129 15.80 0.88 2.41
C CYS A 129 15.20 -0.45 1.92
N PRO A 130 14.04 -0.88 2.43
CA PRO A 130 13.38 -2.08 1.94
C PRO A 130 13.00 -1.97 0.46
N THR A 131 13.21 -3.04 -0.29
CA THR A 131 12.66 -3.17 -1.65
C THR A 131 11.14 -3.23 -1.59
N VAL A 132 10.47 -2.54 -2.52
CA VAL A 132 9.01 -2.56 -2.64
C VAL A 132 8.59 -3.79 -3.44
N ASP A 133 8.55 -4.92 -2.75
CA ASP A 133 8.15 -6.23 -3.31
C ASP A 133 6.72 -6.63 -2.86
N ALA A 134 6.25 -7.77 -3.36
CA ALA A 134 4.93 -8.30 -3.02
C ALA A 134 4.74 -8.55 -1.51
N ARG A 135 5.83 -8.83 -0.77
CA ARG A 135 5.78 -9.05 0.68
C ARG A 135 5.53 -7.73 1.41
N LEU A 136 6.21 -6.65 1.01
CA LEU A 136 5.97 -5.32 1.57
C LEU A 136 4.55 -4.84 1.22
N MET A 137 4.13 -5.02 -0.03
CA MET A 137 2.78 -4.66 -0.48
C MET A 137 1.69 -5.39 0.31
N ARG A 138 1.84 -6.70 0.50
CA ARG A 138 0.94 -7.49 1.36
C ARG A 138 0.90 -6.97 2.80
N THR A 139 2.02 -6.49 3.32
CA THR A 139 2.08 -5.91 4.68
C THR A 139 1.20 -4.66 4.77
N TYR A 140 1.23 -3.79 3.76
CA TYR A 140 0.40 -2.59 3.69
C TYR A 140 -1.09 -2.93 3.52
N PHE A 141 -1.45 -3.80 2.58
CA PHE A 141 -2.85 -4.18 2.37
C PHE A 141 -3.45 -4.85 3.61
N ASN A 142 -2.71 -5.77 4.24
CA ASN A 142 -3.16 -6.38 5.50
C ASN A 142 -3.37 -5.33 6.60
N ALA A 143 -2.52 -4.30 6.67
CA ALA A 143 -2.68 -3.22 7.65
C ALA A 143 -3.94 -2.40 7.39
N PHE A 144 -4.21 -2.04 6.12
CA PHE A 144 -5.43 -1.31 5.74
C PHE A 144 -6.71 -2.12 5.95
N GLN A 145 -6.67 -3.43 5.73
CA GLN A 145 -7.79 -4.32 6.04
C GLN A 145 -8.02 -4.41 7.54
N ARG A 146 -6.96 -4.63 8.34
CA ARG A 146 -7.08 -4.72 9.81
C ARG A 146 -7.58 -3.43 10.45
N SER A 147 -7.24 -2.27 9.88
CA SER A 147 -7.75 -0.98 10.37
C SER A 147 -9.18 -0.69 9.94
N GLY A 148 -9.77 -1.50 9.05
CA GLY A 148 -11.08 -1.27 8.45
C GLY A 148 -11.08 -0.17 7.38
N PHE A 149 -9.91 0.32 6.95
CA PHE A 149 -9.80 1.32 5.89
C PHE A 149 -10.17 0.73 4.53
N LEU A 150 -9.70 -0.48 4.24
CA LEU A 150 -10.14 -1.25 3.07
C LEU A 150 -11.16 -2.32 3.49
N PRO A 151 -12.19 -2.57 2.68
CA PRO A 151 -13.12 -3.67 2.93
C PRO A 151 -12.40 -5.03 2.79
N ALA A 152 -13.03 -6.08 3.32
CA ALA A 152 -12.58 -7.45 3.10
C ALA A 152 -12.49 -7.75 1.61
N SER A 153 -11.35 -8.32 1.17
CA SER A 153 -11.13 -8.61 -0.24
C SER A 153 -12.07 -9.71 -0.74
N GLN A 154 -12.21 -9.85 -2.06
CA GLN A 154 -12.99 -10.96 -2.63
C GLN A 154 -12.40 -12.33 -2.26
N LEU A 155 -11.08 -12.42 -2.05
CA LEU A 155 -10.39 -13.63 -1.60
C LEU A 155 -10.82 -14.01 -0.16
N ASP A 156 -10.91 -13.02 0.73
CA ASP A 156 -11.35 -13.23 2.12
C ASP A 156 -12.81 -13.66 2.16
N GLN A 157 -13.66 -13.03 1.33
CA GLN A 157 -15.08 -13.38 1.21
C GLN A 157 -15.27 -14.82 0.69
N GLN A 158 -14.49 -15.24 -0.30
CA GLN A 158 -14.53 -16.61 -0.82
C GLN A 158 -14.03 -17.65 0.19
N GLN A 159 -13.03 -17.32 1.01
CA GLN A 159 -12.56 -18.22 2.07
C GLN A 159 -13.56 -18.36 3.23
N LEU A 160 -14.25 -17.27 3.60
CA LEU A 160 -15.32 -17.30 4.60
C LEU A 160 -16.47 -18.21 4.17
N VAL A 161 -16.88 -18.15 2.90
CA VAL A 161 -17.92 -19.04 2.34
C VAL A 161 -17.47 -20.50 2.27
N ARG A 162 -16.15 -20.76 2.14
CA ARG A 162 -15.58 -22.11 2.03
C ARG A 162 -15.26 -22.79 3.37
N LYS A 163 -15.25 -22.08 4.50
CA LYS A 163 -15.11 -22.73 5.81
C LYS A 163 -16.39 -23.50 6.14
N PRO A 164 -16.36 -24.83 6.35
CA PRO A 164 -17.55 -25.56 6.76
C PRO A 164 -17.97 -25.08 8.15
N MET A 165 -19.27 -24.85 8.33
CA MET A 165 -19.88 -24.56 9.63
C MET A 165 -19.73 -25.83 10.49
N ILE A 166 -18.65 -25.96 11.26
CA ILE A 166 -18.54 -27.02 12.26
C ILE A 166 -19.54 -26.68 13.35
N SER A 167 -20.73 -27.26 13.26
CA SER A 167 -21.74 -27.22 14.32
C SER A 167 -21.14 -27.82 15.60
N ALA A 168 -21.23 -27.08 16.71
CA ALA A 168 -20.91 -27.61 18.03
C ALA A 168 -21.76 -28.87 18.29
N ILE A 169 -21.10 -30.02 18.43
CA ILE A 169 -21.74 -31.27 18.88
C ILE A 169 -21.90 -31.15 20.41
N PRO A 170 -23.09 -31.34 21.00
CA PRO A 170 -23.21 -31.38 22.44
C PRO A 170 -22.64 -32.71 22.96
N SER A 171 -21.71 -32.61 23.92
CA SER A 171 -21.13 -33.74 24.62
C SER A 171 -22.20 -34.50 25.40
N ILE A 172 -22.44 -35.76 25.04
CA ILE A 172 -23.14 -36.75 25.87
C ILE A 172 -22.08 -37.69 26.42
N ALA A 173 -21.81 -37.62 27.72
CA ALA A 173 -21.26 -38.73 28.49
C ALA A 173 -21.49 -38.48 29.99
N ASN A 174 -22.50 -39.14 30.55
CA ASN A 174 -22.55 -39.43 31.99
C ASN A 174 -22.80 -40.94 32.12
N ALA A 175 -21.72 -41.69 32.29
CA ALA A 175 -21.74 -43.04 32.83
C ALA A 175 -20.31 -43.42 33.21
N GLU A 176 -19.93 -43.24 34.48
CA GLU A 176 -19.01 -44.17 35.12
C GLU A 176 -19.44 -44.44 36.57
N THR A 177 -19.83 -45.69 36.75
CA THR A 177 -20.02 -46.42 37.98
C THR A 177 -18.69 -46.56 38.70
N VAL A 178 -18.60 -46.15 39.97
CA VAL A 178 -17.50 -46.54 40.86
C VAL A 178 -18.03 -47.59 41.86
N LEU A 179 -17.58 -48.82 41.67
CA LEU A 179 -17.65 -49.91 42.64
C LEU A 179 -16.38 -49.89 43.51
N SER A 180 -16.54 -49.85 44.84
CA SER A 180 -15.81 -50.74 45.77
C SER A 180 -16.27 -50.59 47.24
N LEU A 181 -16.67 -51.73 47.81
CA LEU A 181 -17.02 -52.16 49.19
C LEU A 181 -15.84 -52.00 50.21
N PRO A 182 -15.83 -52.54 51.46
CA PRO A 182 -16.87 -53.06 52.40
C PRO A 182 -16.78 -52.49 53.85
N VAL A 183 -17.79 -52.73 54.70
CA VAL A 183 -17.80 -53.54 55.97
C VAL A 183 -19.26 -53.76 56.35
#